data_AF-A0A853BEJ8-F1
#
_entry.id   AF-A0A853BEJ8-F1
#
_cell.length_a   1.000
_cell.length_b   1.000
_cell.length_c   1.000
_cell.angle_alpha   90.00
_cell.angle_beta   90.00
_cell.angle_gamma   90.00
#
_symmetry.space_group_name_H-M   'P 1'
#
loop_
_entity.id
_entity.type
_entity.pdbx_description
1 polymer ?
#
loop_
_entity_poly.entity_id
_entity_poly.type
_entity_poly.pdbx_seq_one_letter_code
_entity_poly.pdbx_strand_id
1 'polypeptide(L)'
;MTSRTSIDGLGPTLRSRAGSRGLRMLHSPYTRFRGDDDHGRVPVITPVWVRLDAIYLRVPGAPMHTVVTGLDMTGEVPGRLTGWFSTAKGDWLGVVDFEIPYADPRRNKLEVVDQLVPAYALRRRDD
;
A
#
# COMPACT_ATOMS: atom_id res chain seq x y z
N MET A 1 47.99 42.91 -22.56
CA MET A 1 46.69 43.52 -22.22
C MET A 1 45.61 42.58 -22.74
N THR A 2 45.06 41.71 -21.88
CA THR A 2 43.70 41.83 -21.27
C THR A 2 42.60 41.86 -22.35
N SER A 3 41.61 40.96 -22.39
CA SER A 3 40.91 40.27 -21.32
C SER A 3 40.22 39.00 -21.80
N ARG A 4 40.03 38.09 -20.82
CA ARG A 4 39.16 36.90 -20.83
C ARG A 4 37.72 37.28 -21.16
N THR A 5 37.04 36.45 -21.94
CA THR A 5 35.57 36.43 -22.00
C THR A 5 35.06 35.20 -21.27
N SER A 6 34.17 35.48 -20.31
CA SER A 6 33.61 34.60 -19.29
C SER A 6 32.85 33.41 -19.87
N ILE A 7 33.01 32.28 -19.19
CA ILE A 7 32.21 31.07 -19.35
C ILE A 7 31.11 31.18 -18.31
N ASP A 8 29.92 31.66 -18.70
CA ASP A 8 28.74 31.63 -17.83
C ASP A 8 27.50 31.33 -18.68
N GLY A 9 26.94 30.14 -18.49
CA GLY A 9 25.76 29.63 -19.16
C GLY A 9 25.19 28.44 -18.40
N LEU A 10 24.92 28.70 -17.11
CA LEU A 10 24.09 27.95 -16.17
C LEU A 10 23.40 26.68 -16.70
N GLY A 11 23.81 25.55 -16.12
CA GLY A 11 23.20 24.24 -16.35
C GLY A 11 21.70 24.19 -16.02
N PRO A 12 20.98 23.17 -16.53
CA PRO A 12 19.56 23.04 -16.30
C PRO A 12 19.31 22.95 -14.80
N THR A 13 18.60 23.95 -14.30
CA THR A 13 18.07 24.01 -12.95
C THR A 13 17.16 22.80 -12.82
N LEU A 14 17.64 21.77 -12.12
CA LEU A 14 16.82 20.65 -11.69
C LEU A 14 15.81 21.22 -10.68
N ARG A 15 14.70 21.76 -11.18
CA ARG A 15 13.53 22.00 -10.35
C ARG A 15 13.07 20.62 -9.89
N SER A 16 13.53 20.26 -8.70
CA SER A 16 12.93 19.24 -7.86
C SER A 16 11.43 19.58 -7.78
N ARG A 17 10.66 18.96 -8.66
CA ARG A 17 9.23 18.79 -8.45
C ARG A 17 9.16 17.93 -7.21
N ALA A 18 8.71 18.54 -6.11
CA ALA A 18 8.23 17.83 -4.95
C ALA A 18 7.47 16.60 -5.44
N GLY A 19 8.02 15.42 -5.11
CA GLY A 19 7.44 14.15 -5.51
C GLY A 19 6.00 14.16 -5.08
N SER A 20 5.10 14.17 -6.06
CA SER A 20 3.75 13.71 -5.86
C SER A 20 3.88 12.30 -5.29
N ARG A 21 3.71 12.17 -3.96
CA ARG A 21 3.27 10.92 -3.35
C ARG A 21 1.84 10.65 -3.84
N GLY A 22 1.68 10.47 -5.14
CA GLY A 22 0.57 9.67 -5.61
C GLY A 22 0.90 8.27 -5.10
N LEU A 23 0.11 7.76 -4.17
CA LEU A 23 -0.01 6.31 -4.01
C LEU A 23 -0.11 5.76 -5.44
N ARG A 24 0.90 5.02 -5.87
CA ARG A 24 0.94 4.48 -7.22
C ARG A 24 0.04 3.26 -7.21
N MET A 25 -1.28 3.52 -7.18
CA MET A 25 -2.29 2.49 -7.03
C MET A 25 -2.07 1.39 -8.05
N LEU A 26 -1.97 0.15 -7.58
CA LEU A 26 -1.81 -1.01 -8.43
C LEU A 26 -3.17 -1.32 -9.07
N HIS A 27 -3.36 -0.87 -10.30
CA HIS A 27 -4.57 -1.18 -11.06
C HIS A 27 -4.52 -2.61 -11.58
N SER A 28 -5.42 -3.44 -11.07
CA SER A 28 -5.66 -4.78 -11.61
C SER A 28 -6.62 -4.72 -12.82
N PRO A 29 -6.53 -5.64 -13.80
CA PRO A 29 -7.59 -5.84 -14.79
C PRO A 29 -8.98 -6.12 -14.18
N TYR A 30 -9.03 -6.56 -12.91
CA TYR A 30 -10.27 -6.77 -12.16
C TYR A 30 -10.59 -5.65 -11.16
N THR A 31 -9.84 -4.54 -11.18
CA THR A 31 -10.25 -3.32 -10.47
C THR A 31 -11.57 -2.84 -11.06
N ARG A 32 -12.59 -2.76 -10.21
CA ARG A 32 -13.86 -2.15 -10.59
C ARG A 32 -13.67 -0.64 -10.59
N PHE A 33 -14.02 0.02 -11.69
CA PHE A 33 -14.06 1.47 -11.78
C PHE A 33 -15.51 1.95 -11.82
N ARG A 34 -15.78 3.10 -11.23
CA ARG A 34 -17.01 3.88 -11.40
C ARG A 34 -16.68 5.08 -12.27
N GLY A 35 -17.62 5.44 -13.16
CA GLY A 35 -17.44 6.51 -14.15
C GLY A 35 -17.21 5.96 -15.56
N ASP A 36 -16.99 6.86 -16.50
CA ASP A 36 -16.71 6.58 -17.91
C ASP A 36 -15.43 7.32 -18.36
N ASP A 37 -15.08 7.18 -19.64
CA ASP A 37 -13.86 7.80 -20.19
C ASP A 37 -13.96 9.32 -20.31
N ASP A 38 -15.17 9.88 -20.29
CA ASP A 38 -15.42 11.31 -20.45
C ASP A 38 -15.43 12.07 -19.11
N HIS A 39 -15.84 11.41 -18.01
CA HIS A 39 -15.94 12.02 -16.67
C HIS A 39 -14.85 11.54 -15.70
N GLY A 40 -13.96 10.65 -16.15
CA GLY A 40 -12.88 10.08 -15.37
C GLY A 40 -13.28 8.79 -14.65
N ARG A 41 -12.39 7.79 -14.68
CA ARG A 41 -12.57 6.51 -14.00
C ARG A 41 -11.99 6.58 -12.59
N VAL A 42 -12.84 6.35 -11.58
CA VAL A 42 -12.42 6.26 -10.17
C VAL A 42 -12.50 4.81 -9.69
N PRO A 43 -11.47 4.25 -9.05
CA PRO A 43 -11.54 2.90 -8.51
C PRO A 43 -12.64 2.81 -7.45
N VAL A 44 -13.42 1.74 -7.52
CA VAL A 44 -14.42 1.41 -6.51
C VAL A 44 -13.68 0.89 -5.27
N ILE A 45 -13.76 1.66 -4.19
CA ILE A 45 -13.19 1.29 -2.90
C ILE A 45 -14.21 0.45 -2.13
N THR A 46 -13.82 -0.75 -1.74
CA THR A 46 -14.63 -1.64 -0.90
C THR A 46 -14.05 -1.70 0.51
N PRO A 47 -14.79 -1.32 1.56
CA PRO A 47 -14.34 -1.49 2.94
C PRO A 47 -14.21 -2.97 3.30
N VAL A 48 -13.07 -3.34 3.88
CA VAL A 48 -12.79 -4.72 4.32
C VAL A 48 -12.15 -4.74 5.71
N TRP A 49 -12.32 -5.85 6.41
CA TRP A 49 -11.45 -6.27 7.50
C TRP A 49 -10.31 -7.12 6.92
N VAL A 50 -9.09 -6.83 7.34
CA VAL A 50 -7.87 -7.56 7.00
C VAL A 50 -7.44 -8.36 8.21
N ARG A 51 -7.41 -9.69 8.08
CA ARG A 51 -6.96 -10.61 9.13
C ARG A 51 -5.44 -10.71 9.13
N LEU A 52 -4.79 -10.02 10.09
CA LEU A 52 -3.33 -9.97 10.18
C LEU A 52 -2.73 -11.33 10.55
N ASP A 53 -3.44 -12.10 11.37
CA ASP A 53 -3.06 -13.45 11.81
C ASP A 53 -3.11 -14.48 10.67
N ALA A 54 -3.89 -14.22 9.63
CA ALA A 54 -4.03 -15.09 8.46
C ALA A 54 -2.98 -14.80 7.37
N ILE A 55 -2.43 -13.57 7.33
CA ILE A 55 -1.36 -13.20 6.39
C ILE A 55 0.04 -13.39 6.97
N TYR A 56 0.17 -13.30 8.29
CA TYR A 56 1.42 -13.59 8.99
C TYR A 56 1.34 -14.96 9.67
N LEU A 57 1.76 -16.00 8.95
CA LEU A 57 1.86 -17.33 9.50
C LEU A 57 3.18 -17.50 10.26
N ARG A 58 3.09 -17.75 11.57
CA ARG A 58 4.25 -18.11 12.37
C ARG A 58 4.67 -19.54 12.03
N VAL A 59 5.98 -19.75 11.82
CA VAL A 59 6.54 -21.10 11.69
C VAL A 59 6.33 -21.86 13.00
N PRO A 60 5.64 -23.01 12.99
CA PRO A 60 5.44 -23.82 14.20
C PRO A 60 6.79 -24.22 14.83
N GLY A 61 6.91 -24.05 16.14
CA GLY A 61 8.13 -24.39 16.89
C GLY A 61 9.28 -23.38 16.78
N ALA A 62 9.13 -22.30 16.01
CA ALA A 62 10.15 -21.25 15.97
C ALA A 62 10.21 -20.48 17.30
N PRO A 63 11.41 -20.21 17.86
CA PRO A 63 11.56 -19.44 19.10
C PRO A 63 10.82 -18.11 19.04
N MET A 64 10.11 -17.75 20.12
CA MET A 64 9.41 -16.47 20.21
C MET A 64 10.25 -15.46 20.99
N HIS A 65 10.54 -14.33 20.36
CA HIS A 65 11.17 -13.19 21.02
C HIS A 65 10.25 -11.99 20.86
N THR A 66 9.81 -11.41 21.98
CA THR A 66 8.98 -10.21 21.96
C THR A 66 9.85 -9.00 21.69
N VAL A 67 9.61 -8.34 20.56
CA VAL A 67 10.16 -7.01 20.26
C VAL A 67 9.07 -6.01 20.57
N VAL A 68 9.21 -5.25 21.66
CA VAL A 68 8.19 -4.29 22.11
C VAL A 68 7.87 -3.25 21.03
N THR A 69 8.85 -2.89 20.20
CA THR A 69 8.67 -1.96 19.07
C THR A 69 8.28 -2.64 17.75
N GLY A 70 7.91 -3.92 17.79
CA GLY A 70 7.46 -4.68 16.62
C GLY A 70 6.04 -4.33 16.21
N LEU A 71 5.63 -4.81 15.03
CA LEU A 71 4.24 -4.73 14.58
C LEU A 71 3.39 -5.74 15.33
N ASP A 72 2.19 -5.34 15.73
CA ASP A 72 1.17 -6.24 16.23
C ASP A 72 0.41 -6.84 15.05
N MET A 73 0.73 -8.10 14.75
CA MET A 73 0.15 -8.87 13.65
C MET A 73 -1.06 -9.69 14.10
N THR A 74 -1.67 -9.38 15.24
CA THR A 74 -2.84 -10.09 15.75
C THR A 74 -4.15 -9.44 15.29
N GLY A 75 -5.20 -10.26 15.18
CA GLY A 75 -6.57 -9.78 14.95
C GLY A 75 -6.85 -9.21 13.56
N GLU A 76 -7.86 -8.33 13.50
CA GLU A 76 -8.36 -7.70 12.28
C GLU A 76 -8.15 -6.18 12.31
N VAL A 77 -7.74 -5.63 11.17
CA VAL A 77 -7.64 -4.18 10.95
C VAL A 77 -8.50 -3.73 9.78
N PRO A 78 -9.01 -2.49 9.79
CA PRO A 78 -9.77 -1.97 8.65
C PRO A 78 -8.85 -1.72 7.45
N GLY A 79 -9.34 -2.06 6.26
CA GLY A 79 -8.64 -1.85 5.01
C GLY A 79 -9.56 -1.38 3.88
N ARG A 80 -8.95 -0.97 2.77
CA ARG A 80 -9.60 -0.47 1.55
C ARG A 80 -9.18 -1.33 0.37
N LEU A 81 -10.09 -2.17 -0.10
CA LEU A 81 -9.88 -3.03 -1.26
C LEU A 81 -10.18 -2.29 -2.57
N THR A 82 -9.25 -2.33 -3.52
CA THR A 82 -9.33 -1.59 -4.78
C THR A 82 -9.22 -2.48 -6.02
N GLY A 83 -8.80 -3.74 -5.89
CA GLY A 83 -8.66 -4.64 -7.04
C GLY A 83 -8.40 -6.08 -6.63
N TRP A 84 -8.39 -6.98 -7.61
CA TRP A 84 -8.17 -8.41 -7.40
C TRP A 84 -7.19 -8.97 -8.42
N PHE A 85 -6.23 -9.79 -8.04
CA PHE A 85 -5.42 -10.59 -8.97
C PHE A 85 -5.69 -12.06 -8.74
N SER A 86 -5.73 -12.85 -9.82
CA SER A 86 -5.70 -14.30 -9.72
C SER A 86 -4.24 -14.80 -9.71
N THR A 87 -3.96 -15.79 -8.88
CA THR A 87 -2.69 -16.52 -8.92
C THR A 87 -2.75 -17.60 -10.00
N ALA A 88 -1.58 -18.10 -10.44
CA ALA A 88 -1.51 -19.22 -11.38
C ALA A 88 -2.19 -20.51 -10.86
N LYS A 89 -2.41 -20.62 -9.54
CA LYS A 89 -3.09 -21.77 -8.91
C LYS A 89 -4.60 -21.57 -8.72
N GLY A 90 -5.14 -20.42 -9.14
CA GLY A 90 -6.56 -20.10 -9.04
C GLY A 90 -6.97 -19.40 -7.74
N ASP A 91 -6.03 -19.11 -6.83
CA ASP A 91 -6.30 -18.30 -5.64
C ASP A 91 -6.47 -16.82 -6.02
N TRP A 92 -7.17 -16.06 -5.18
CA TRP A 92 -7.38 -14.63 -5.39
C TRP A 92 -6.62 -13.79 -4.35
N LEU A 93 -6.01 -12.70 -4.81
CA LEU A 93 -5.30 -11.71 -4.00
C LEU A 93 -5.99 -10.36 -4.17
N GLY A 94 -6.46 -9.75 -3.09
CA GLY A 94 -6.98 -8.39 -3.09
C GLY A 94 -5.85 -7.36 -3.02
N VAL A 95 -5.96 -6.27 -3.75
CA VAL A 95 -5.10 -5.08 -3.60
C VAL A 95 -5.70 -4.21 -2.50
N VAL A 96 -5.01 -4.08 -1.37
CA VAL A 96 -5.57 -3.46 -0.16
C VAL A 96 -4.60 -2.46 0.47
N ASP A 97 -5.14 -1.28 0.82
CA ASP A 97 -4.48 -0.32 1.69
C ASP A 97 -4.99 -0.50 3.12
N PHE A 98 -4.10 -0.59 4.10
CA PHE A 98 -4.45 -0.73 5.52
C PHE A 98 -3.33 -0.26 6.46
N GLU A 99 -3.66 -0.14 7.75
CA GLU A 99 -2.71 0.29 8.78
C GLU A 99 -2.43 -0.83 9.78
N ILE A 100 -1.16 -1.07 10.08
CA ILE A 100 -0.73 -2.07 11.07
C ILE A 100 -0.31 -1.37 12.37
N PRO A 101 -0.93 -1.72 13.52
CA PRO A 101 -0.51 -1.20 14.82
C PRO A 101 0.87 -1.72 15.23
N TYR A 102 1.56 -0.96 16.07
CA TYR A 102 2.73 -1.46 16.79
C TYR A 102 2.27 -2.14 18.09
N ALA A 103 3.07 -3.07 18.60
CA ALA A 103 2.81 -3.76 19.86
C ALA A 103 2.92 -2.85 21.09
N ASP A 104 3.57 -1.68 20.95
CA ASP A 104 3.61 -0.65 21.97
C ASP A 104 2.49 0.39 21.76
N PRO A 105 2.12 1.18 22.78
CA PRO A 105 0.94 2.04 22.74
C PRO A 105 1.11 3.32 21.88
N ARG A 106 1.90 3.24 20.81
CA ARG A 106 2.08 4.34 19.86
C ARG A 106 0.78 4.63 19.12
N ARG A 107 0.51 5.92 18.91
CA ARG A 107 -0.61 6.36 18.06
C ARG A 107 -0.33 6.17 16.56
N ASN A 108 0.94 6.25 16.17
CA ASN A 108 1.33 6.10 14.78
C ASN A 108 1.27 4.61 14.41
N LYS A 109 0.65 4.32 13.28
CA LYS A 109 0.60 2.98 12.68
C LYS A 109 1.44 2.94 11.43
N LEU A 110 1.83 1.74 11.00
CA LEU A 110 2.48 1.56 9.71
C LEU A 110 1.39 1.52 8.62
N GLU A 111 1.35 2.54 7.78
CA GLU A 111 0.52 2.53 6.57
C GLU A 111 1.17 1.62 5.52
N VAL A 112 0.39 0.68 5.00
CA VAL A 112 0.81 -0.20 3.91
C VAL A 112 -0.18 -0.06 2.77
N VAL A 113 0.37 0.20 1.58
CA VAL A 113 -0.40 0.52 0.38
C VAL A 113 -0.18 -0.53 -0.69
N ASP A 114 -1.20 -0.73 -1.54
CA ASP A 114 -1.20 -1.64 -2.68
C ASP A 114 -0.76 -3.07 -2.33
N GLN A 115 -1.06 -3.53 -1.10
CA GLN A 115 -0.66 -4.86 -0.66
C GLN A 115 -1.55 -5.94 -1.25
N LEU A 116 -0.91 -7.02 -1.69
CA LEU A 116 -1.60 -8.23 -2.11
C LEU A 116 -1.96 -9.08 -0.88
N VAL A 117 -3.24 -9.12 -0.56
CA VAL A 117 -3.78 -9.88 0.57
C VAL A 117 -4.61 -11.06 0.06
N PRO A 118 -4.34 -12.30 0.49
CA PRO A 118 -5.14 -13.45 0.12
C PRO A 118 -6.63 -13.26 0.45
N ALA A 119 -7.51 -13.69 -0.46
CA ALA A 119 -8.96 -13.54 -0.30
C ALA A 119 -9.50 -14.10 1.03
N TYR A 120 -8.94 -15.22 1.51
CA TYR A 120 -9.34 -15.83 2.78
C TYR A 120 -9.01 -14.99 4.02
N ALA A 121 -8.10 -14.02 3.88
CA ALA A 121 -7.73 -13.07 4.93
C ALA A 121 -8.53 -11.76 4.84
N LEU A 122 -9.46 -11.65 3.87
CA LEU A 122 -10.32 -10.48 3.68
C LEU A 122 -11.75 -10.84 4.03
N ARG A 123 -12.39 -9.95 4.79
CA ARG A 123 -13.82 -10.03 5.08
C ARG A 123 -14.47 -8.69 4.77
N ARG A 124 -15.62 -8.68 4.11
CA ARG A 124 -16.34 -7.44 3.86
C ARG A 124 -16.66 -6.75 5.19
N ARG A 125 -16.42 -5.45 5.26
CA ARG A 125 -16.85 -4.63 6.38
C ARG A 125 -18.11 -3.90 5.97
N ASP A 126 -19.21 -4.23 6.62
CA ASP A 126 -20.40 -3.41 6.57
C ASP A 126 -20.15 -2.19 7.47
N ASP A 127 -20.32 -1.02 6.90
CA ASP A 127 -20.16 0.29 7.52
C ASP A 127 -21.44 0.76 8.21
#